data_AF-A0AAW7TLJ6-F1
#
_entry.id   AF-A0AAW7TLJ6-F1
#
_cell.length_a   1.000
_cell.length_b   1.000
_cell.length_c   1.000
_cell.angle_alpha   90.00
_cell.angle_beta   90.00
_cell.angle_gamma   90.00
#
_symmetry.space_group_name_H-M   'P 1'
#
loop_
_entity.id
_entity.type
_entity.pdbx_description
1 polymer ?
#
loop_
_entity_poly.entity_id
_entity_poly.type
_entity_poly.pdbx_seq_one_letter_code
_entity_poly.pdbx_strand_id
1 'polypeptide(L)'
;MICSILRQVEQYGSVLSKEGDRLKVENPGALPDLLKQQIRLHKPKLLEYFSLEEQARNSGWLVYPYGECFEKHVALYSYVFIFAEQNDTYTVWRGTWHDNSHPSKEKIIVEMVDLKTALQRAENYVKWFQK
;
A
#
# COMPACT_ATOMS: atom_id res chain seq x y z
N MET A 1 -9.42 -6.02 0.31
CA MET A 1 -9.48 -7.27 -0.49
C MET A 1 -8.12 -7.62 -1.06
N ILE A 2 -7.40 -6.71 -1.73
CA ILE A 2 -6.03 -6.93 -2.23
C ILE A 2 -5.07 -7.38 -1.12
N CYS A 3 -5.00 -6.64 -0.01
CA CYS A 3 -4.13 -7.02 1.12
C CYS A 3 -4.43 -8.43 1.65
N SER A 4 -5.71 -8.82 1.67
CA SER A 4 -6.13 -10.16 2.09
C SER A 4 -5.66 -11.24 1.13
N ILE A 5 -5.75 -11.01 -0.19
CA ILE A 5 -5.24 -11.95 -1.20
C ILE A 5 -3.72 -12.13 -1.03
N LEU A 6 -2.98 -11.03 -0.91
CA LEU A 6 -1.52 -11.07 -0.76
C LEU A 6 -1.10 -11.80 0.53
N ARG A 7 -1.76 -11.49 1.65
CA ARG A 7 -1.52 -12.16 2.94
C ARG A 7 -1.82 -13.66 2.86
N GLN A 8 -2.94 -14.05 2.23
CA GLN A 8 -3.28 -15.46 2.06
C GLN A 8 -2.28 -16.20 1.18
N VAL A 9 -1.81 -15.60 0.08
CA VAL A 9 -0.79 -16.22 -0.78
C VAL A 9 0.48 -16.53 0.00
N GLU A 10 0.92 -15.59 0.84
CA GLU A 10 2.12 -15.78 1.68
C GLU A 10 1.92 -16.82 2.78
N GLN A 11 0.71 -16.96 3.35
CA GLN A 11 0.39 -18.04 4.30
C GLN A 11 0.62 -19.44 3.71
N TYR A 12 0.55 -19.60 2.39
CA TYR A 12 0.87 -20.85 1.68
C TYR A 12 2.34 -20.93 1.21
N GLY A 13 3.22 -20.07 1.73
CA GLY A 13 4.65 -20.04 1.40
C GLY A 13 4.95 -19.56 -0.02
N SER A 14 3.98 -18.93 -0.68
CA SER A 14 4.11 -18.39 -2.03
C SER A 14 4.17 -16.87 -2.00
N VAL A 15 4.74 -16.25 -3.03
CA VAL A 15 4.73 -14.78 -3.17
C VAL A 15 4.07 -14.43 -4.50
N LEU A 16 3.16 -13.45 -4.48
CA LEU A 16 2.55 -12.92 -5.68
C LEU A 16 3.28 -11.65 -6.10
N SER A 17 3.70 -11.57 -7.35
CA SER A 17 4.36 -10.40 -7.93
C SER A 17 3.88 -10.13 -9.36
N LYS A 18 4.34 -9.02 -9.92
CA LYS A 18 4.08 -8.62 -11.31
C LYS A 18 5.33 -8.88 -12.16
N GLU A 19 5.12 -9.45 -13.35
CA GLU A 19 6.13 -9.60 -14.40
C GLU A 19 5.52 -9.11 -15.72
N GLY A 20 5.82 -7.86 -16.11
CA GLY A 20 5.13 -7.18 -17.20
C GLY A 20 3.63 -7.09 -16.91
N ASP A 21 2.78 -7.55 -17.84
CA ASP A 21 1.32 -7.55 -17.68
C ASP A 21 0.77 -8.86 -17.09
N ARG A 22 1.64 -9.67 -16.47
CA ARG A 22 1.29 -10.96 -15.88
C ARG A 22 1.53 -10.97 -14.39
N LEU A 23 0.70 -11.74 -13.69
CA LEU A 23 0.95 -12.09 -12.30
C LEU A 23 1.83 -13.33 -12.28
N LYS A 24 2.89 -13.28 -11.47
CA LYS A 24 3.81 -14.37 -11.23
C LYS A 24 3.62 -14.85 -9.80
N VAL A 25 3.55 -16.16 -9.61
CA VAL A 25 3.57 -16.79 -8.29
C VAL A 25 4.95 -17.39 -8.11
N GLU A 26 5.71 -16.85 -7.18
CA GLU A 26 7.02 -17.36 -6.79
C GLU A 26 6.86 -18.35 -5.64
N ASN A 27 7.72 -19.36 -5.62
CA ASN A 27 7.63 -20.49 -4.68
C ASN A 27 6.22 -21.08 -4.65
N PRO A 28 5.70 -21.59 -5.79
CA PRO A 28 4.31 -22.04 -5.90
C PRO A 28 4.08 -23.26 -5.03
N GLY A 29 3.77 -23.02 -3.76
CA GLY A 29 3.14 -24.00 -2.90
C GLY A 29 1.79 -24.41 -3.48
N ALA A 30 1.13 -25.38 -2.85
CA ALA A 30 -0.20 -25.81 -3.26
C ALA A 30 -1.24 -24.74 -2.87
N LEU A 31 -1.34 -23.66 -3.66
CA LEU A 31 -2.39 -22.65 -3.49
C LEU A 31 -3.77 -23.33 -3.68
N PRO A 32 -4.73 -23.13 -2.76
CA PRO A 32 -6.09 -23.64 -2.93
C PRO A 32 -6.75 -23.08 -4.18
N ASP A 33 -7.63 -23.87 -4.81
CA ASP A 33 -8.29 -23.45 -6.06
C ASP A 33 -9.18 -22.22 -5.87
N LEU A 34 -9.78 -22.05 -4.69
CA LEU A 34 -10.53 -20.84 -4.34
C LEU A 34 -9.64 -19.59 -4.38
N LEU A 35 -8.42 -19.67 -3.84
CA LEU A 35 -7.47 -18.56 -3.84
C LEU A 35 -6.98 -18.27 -5.27
N LYS A 36 -6.73 -19.30 -6.07
CA LYS A 36 -6.41 -19.13 -7.50
C LYS A 36 -7.56 -18.44 -8.26
N GLN A 37 -8.82 -18.78 -7.96
CA GLN A 37 -9.98 -18.12 -8.55
C GLN A 37 -10.06 -16.65 -8.14
N GLN A 38 -9.81 -16.33 -6.87
CA GLN A 38 -9.74 -14.94 -6.40
C GLN A 38 -8.64 -14.13 -7.09
N ILE A 39 -7.43 -14.70 -7.21
CA ILE A 39 -6.32 -14.06 -7.94
C ILE A 39 -6.71 -13.78 -9.39
N ARG A 40 -7.37 -14.73 -10.07
CA ARG A 40 -7.84 -14.56 -11.45
C ARG A 40 -8.91 -13.47 -11.56
N LEU A 41 -9.89 -13.48 -10.65
CA LEU A 41 -10.99 -12.50 -10.62
C LEU A 41 -10.47 -11.07 -10.39
N HIS A 42 -9.48 -10.91 -9.51
CA HIS A 42 -8.91 -9.62 -9.14
C HIS A 42 -7.63 -9.25 -9.89
N LYS A 43 -7.27 -10.01 -10.93
CA LYS A 43 -6.02 -9.82 -11.68
C LYS A 43 -5.78 -8.37 -12.12
N PRO A 44 -6.75 -7.64 -12.71
CA PRO A 44 -6.52 -6.26 -13.13
C PRO A 44 -6.16 -5.34 -11.96
N LYS A 45 -6.87 -5.47 -10.83
CA LYS A 45 -6.61 -4.69 -9.62
C LYS A 45 -5.26 -5.02 -8.99
N LEU A 46 -4.86 -6.30 -9.00
CA LEU A 46 -3.55 -6.73 -8.50
C LEU A 46 -2.41 -6.14 -9.34
N LEU A 47 -2.54 -6.15 -10.67
CA LEU A 47 -1.55 -5.54 -11.56
C LEU A 47 -1.45 -4.02 -11.38
N GLU A 48 -2.60 -3.35 -11.24
CA GLU A 48 -2.63 -1.92 -10.93
C GLU A 48 -1.97 -1.64 -9.58
N TYR A 49 -2.31 -2.41 -8.54
CA TYR A 49 -1.69 -2.32 -7.22
C TYR A 49 -0.17 -2.44 -7.29
N PHE A 50 0.37 -3.49 -7.94
CA PHE A 50 1.83 -3.66 -8.04
C PHE A 50 2.51 -2.52 -8.81
N SER A 51 1.82 -1.96 -9.81
CA SER A 51 2.33 -0.80 -10.56
C SER A 51 2.37 0.47 -9.69
N LEU A 52 1.34 0.69 -8.88
CA LEU A 52 1.28 1.81 -7.93
C LEU A 52 2.29 1.63 -6.78
N GLU A 53 2.45 0.40 -6.30
CA GLU A 53 3.45 0.06 -5.28
C GLU A 53 4.87 0.36 -5.77
N GLU A 54 5.22 -0.09 -6.98
CA GLU A 54 6.50 0.19 -7.61
C GLU A 54 6.73 1.70 -7.77
N GLN A 55 5.71 2.45 -8.24
CA GLN A 55 5.78 3.91 -8.34
C GLN A 55 5.99 4.58 -6.97
N ALA A 56 5.32 4.11 -5.93
CA ALA A 56 5.48 4.62 -4.58
C ALA A 56 6.90 4.36 -4.06
N ARG A 57 7.42 3.13 -4.19
CA ARG A 57 8.80 2.78 -3.82
C ARG A 57 9.82 3.66 -4.55
N ASN A 58 9.66 3.84 -5.86
CA ASN A 58 10.52 4.71 -6.67
C ASN A 58 10.44 6.19 -6.26
N SER A 59 9.33 6.60 -5.64
CA SER A 59 9.14 7.95 -5.11
C SER A 59 9.59 8.08 -3.65
N GLY A 60 10.27 7.08 -3.09
CA GLY A 60 10.80 7.11 -1.72
C GLY A 60 9.80 6.76 -0.63
N TRP A 61 8.68 6.10 -0.96
CA TRP A 61 7.80 5.51 0.03
C TRP A 61 8.34 4.17 0.54
N LEU A 62 8.31 3.98 1.85
CA LEU A 62 8.41 2.67 2.46
C LEU A 62 7.04 1.98 2.36
N VAL A 63 6.97 0.87 1.62
CA VAL A 63 5.74 0.09 1.49
C VAL A 63 5.84 -1.15 2.37
N TYR A 64 4.89 -1.24 3.30
CA TYR A 64 4.76 -2.33 4.26
C TYR A 64 4.24 -3.61 3.58
N PRO A 65 4.39 -4.78 4.22
CA PRO A 65 3.88 -6.03 3.70
C PRO A 65 2.41 -5.95 3.27
N TYR A 66 2.10 -6.64 2.17
CA TYR A 66 0.75 -6.77 1.60
C TYR A 66 0.05 -5.45 1.27
N GLY A 67 0.78 -4.33 1.23
CA GLY A 67 0.22 -3.00 0.95
C GLY A 67 -0.65 -2.46 2.09
N GLU A 68 -0.45 -2.94 3.32
CA GLU A 68 -1.24 -2.50 4.48
C GLU A 68 -0.96 -1.05 4.89
N CYS A 69 0.27 -0.59 4.62
CA CYS A 69 0.69 0.77 4.91
C CYS A 69 1.75 1.24 3.92
N PHE A 70 1.73 2.51 3.61
CA PHE A 70 2.81 3.21 2.94
C PHE A 70 3.24 4.36 3.84
N GLU A 71 4.54 4.52 4.06
CA GLU A 71 5.11 5.56 4.90
C GLU A 71 6.09 6.41 4.09
N LYS A 72 6.08 7.72 4.34
CA LYS A 72 7.10 8.64 3.85
C LYS A 72 7.48 9.67 4.91
N HIS A 73 8.77 9.74 5.20
CA HIS A 73 9.37 10.76 6.06
C HIS A 73 9.48 12.07 5.28
N VAL A 74 8.88 13.15 5.78
CA VAL A 74 8.85 14.45 5.10
C VAL A 74 9.71 15.52 5.76
N ALA A 75 10.00 15.36 7.05
CA ALA A 75 10.97 16.14 7.84
C ALA A 75 11.32 15.36 9.10
N LEU A 76 12.35 15.78 9.84
CA LEU A 76 12.93 15.06 11.00
C LEU A 76 11.90 14.34 11.90
N TYR A 77 10.79 15.00 12.20
CA TYR A 77 9.75 14.51 13.10
C TYR A 77 8.40 14.25 12.41
N SER A 78 8.29 14.46 11.11
CA SER A 78 7.01 14.50 10.38
C SER A 78 6.94 13.39 9.34
N TYR A 79 5.83 12.68 9.34
CA TYR A 79 5.60 11.52 8.50
C TYR A 79 4.21 11.57 7.87
N VAL A 80 4.10 11.00 6.67
CA VAL A 80 2.84 10.77 5.97
C VAL A 80 2.65 9.27 5.83
N PHE A 81 1.44 8.81 6.14
CA PHE A 81 1.04 7.43 6.06
C PHE A 81 -0.15 7.29 5.12
N ILE A 82 -0.21 6.17 4.41
CA ILE A 82 -1.36 5.71 3.66
C ILE A 82 -1.73 4.35 4.23
N PHE A 83 -2.82 4.27 5.00
CA PHE A 83 -3.27 3.02 5.60
C PHE A 83 -4.31 2.35 4.72
N ALA A 84 -4.18 1.04 4.54
CA ALA A 84 -5.23 0.23 3.93
C ALA A 84 -6.41 0.12 4.90
N GLU A 85 -7.59 0.37 4.38
CA GLU A 85 -8.86 0.27 5.07
C GLU A 85 -9.65 -0.93 4.51
N GLN A 86 -10.95 -0.98 4.83
CA GLN A 86 -11.85 -1.98 4.26
C GLN A 86 -12.09 -1.72 2.75
N ASN A 87 -12.52 -2.77 2.03
CA ASN A 87 -13.00 -2.66 0.64
C ASN A 87 -11.99 -2.07 -0.38
N ASP A 88 -10.69 -2.29 -0.20
CA ASP A 88 -9.63 -1.73 -1.07
C ASP A 88 -9.56 -0.21 -1.07
N THR A 89 -10.04 0.41 0.02
CA THR A 89 -9.90 1.84 0.24
C THR A 89 -8.71 2.14 1.14
N TYR A 90 -8.27 3.39 1.11
CA TYR A 90 -7.08 3.86 1.81
C TYR A 90 -7.33 5.24 2.39
N THR A 91 -6.77 5.45 3.58
CA THR A 91 -6.79 6.73 4.30
C THR A 91 -5.39 7.29 4.36
N VAL A 92 -5.24 8.57 3.99
CA VAL A 92 -3.97 9.28 4.10
C VAL A 92 -4.01 10.13 5.36
N TRP A 93 -3.02 9.92 6.22
CA TRP A 93 -2.89 10.59 7.50
C TRP A 93 -1.46 11.09 7.68
N ARG A 94 -1.27 12.23 8.34
CA ARG A 94 0.05 12.77 8.66
C ARG A 94 0.20 13.00 10.14
N GLY A 95 1.39 12.72 10.66
CA GLY A 95 1.73 12.87 12.07
C GLY A 95 3.05 13.61 12.25
N THR A 96 3.23 14.24 13.41
CA THR A 96 4.52 14.80 13.84
C THR A 96 4.81 14.38 15.27
N TRP A 97 6.00 13.81 15.52
CA TRP A 97 6.43 13.28 16.81
C TRP A 97 7.74 13.92 17.23
N HIS A 98 7.74 14.63 18.36
CA HIS A 98 8.99 15.15 18.90
C HIS A 98 9.65 14.11 19.80
N ASP A 99 8.98 13.65 20.86
CA ASP A 99 9.58 12.70 21.84
C ASP A 99 8.58 11.72 22.47
N ASN A 100 7.34 11.66 21.96
CA ASN A 100 6.26 10.86 22.57
C ASN A 100 5.90 9.64 21.72
N SER A 101 5.18 8.67 22.32
CA SER A 101 4.57 7.56 21.57
C SER A 101 3.42 8.01 20.65
N HIS A 102 2.83 9.18 20.94
CA HIS A 102 1.73 9.76 20.17
C HIS A 102 2.17 11.05 19.45
N PRO A 103 1.59 11.34 18.27
CA PRO A 103 1.93 12.54 17.52
C PRO A 103 1.48 13.78 18.28
N SER A 104 2.34 14.80 18.33
CA SER A 104 2.00 16.13 18.86
C SER A 104 1.01 16.87 17.97
N LYS A 105 1.03 16.56 16.66
CA LYS A 105 0.08 17.07 15.68
C LYS A 105 -0.24 15.96 14.69
N GLU A 106 -1.52 15.72 14.48
CA GLU A 106 -2.00 14.81 13.46
C GLU A 106 -3.09 15.45 12.58
N LYS A 107 -3.26 14.95 11.36
CA LYS A 107 -4.39 15.32 10.50
C LYS A 107 -4.59 14.27 9.41
N ILE A 108 -5.85 14.02 9.12
CA ILE A 108 -6.27 13.25 7.95
C ILE A 108 -6.28 14.15 6.72
N ILE A 109 -5.63 13.68 5.65
CA ILE A 109 -5.52 14.38 4.36
C ILE A 109 -6.67 13.98 3.43
N VAL A 110 -7.00 12.69 3.39
CA VAL A 110 -8.12 12.12 2.63
C VAL A 110 -8.49 10.75 3.23
N GLU A 111 -9.75 10.33 3.17
CA GLU A 111 -10.24 9.08 3.76
C GLU A 111 -10.95 8.21 2.74
N MET A 112 -10.86 6.89 2.91
CA MET A 112 -11.69 5.89 2.21
C MET A 112 -11.70 6.04 0.68
N VAL A 113 -10.54 6.39 0.09
CA VAL A 113 -10.37 6.51 -1.37
C VAL A 113 -9.57 5.34 -1.95
N ASP A 114 -9.60 5.13 -3.26
CA ASP A 114 -8.73 4.14 -3.90
C ASP A 114 -7.23 4.50 -3.75
N LEU A 115 -6.35 3.50 -3.89
CA LEU A 115 -4.91 3.67 -3.70
C LEU A 115 -4.30 4.75 -4.60
N LYS A 116 -4.76 4.87 -5.85
CA LYS A 116 -4.23 5.85 -6.80
C LYS A 116 -4.54 7.26 -6.32
N THR A 117 -5.78 7.50 -5.89
CA THR A 117 -6.20 8.78 -5.30
C THR A 117 -5.46 9.05 -3.99
N ALA A 118 -5.28 8.04 -3.12
CA ALA A 118 -4.54 8.17 -1.87
C ALA A 118 -3.08 8.60 -2.12
N LEU A 119 -2.37 7.89 -3.00
CA LEU A 119 -0.99 8.22 -3.40
C LEU A 119 -0.90 9.63 -3.99
N GLN A 120 -1.82 10.01 -4.88
CA GLN A 120 -1.85 11.35 -5.46
C GLN A 120 -2.03 12.44 -4.39
N ARG A 121 -2.94 12.25 -3.44
CA ARG A 121 -3.20 13.21 -2.36
C ARG A 121 -2.02 13.31 -1.40
N ALA A 122 -1.40 12.19 -1.09
CA ALA A 122 -0.21 12.13 -0.26
C ALA A 122 0.98 12.85 -0.92
N GLU A 123 1.26 12.56 -2.19
CA GLU A 123 2.33 13.21 -2.96
C GLU A 123 2.12 14.72 -3.09
N ASN A 124 0.88 15.17 -3.33
CA ASN A 124 0.57 16.60 -3.35
C ASN A 124 0.85 17.27 -2.01
N TYR A 125 0.54 16.61 -0.90
CA TYR A 125 0.86 17.12 0.44
C TYR A 125 2.38 17.18 0.67
N VAL A 126 3.12 16.12 0.32
CA VAL A 126 4.59 16.09 0.44
C VAL A 126 5.21 17.26 -0.33
N LYS A 127 4.80 17.46 -1.58
CA LYS A 127 5.28 18.58 -2.42
C LYS A 127 4.93 19.95 -1.86
N TRP A 128 3.76 20.10 -1.26
CA TRP A 128 3.37 21.34 -0.60
C TRP A 128 4.18 21.58 0.68
N PHE A 129 4.44 20.53 1.46
CA PHE A 129 5.16 20.62 2.74
C PHE A 129 6.65 20.96 2.56
N GLN A 130 7.25 20.52 1.46
CA GLN A 130 8.67 20.75 1.14
C GLN A 130 8.94 22.06 0.39
N LYS A 131 7.89 22.80 0.02
CA LYS A 131 8.00 24.14 -0.59
C LYS A 131 8.06 25.21 0.49
#